data_AF-A0A960MMW8-F1
#
_entry.id   AF-A0A960MMW8-F1
#
_cell.length_a   1.000
_cell.length_b   1.000
_cell.length_c   1.000
_cell.angle_alpha   90.00
_cell.angle_beta   90.00
_cell.angle_gamma   90.00
#
_symmetry.space_group_name_H-M   'P 1'
#
loop_
_entity.id
_entity.type
_entity.pdbx_description
1 polymer ?
#
loop_
_entity_poly.entity_id
_entity_poly.type
_entity_poly.pdbx_seq_one_letter_code
_entity_poly.pdbx_strand_id
1 'polypeptide(L)'
;KIASFDGGGIRGVITLKLLEALEAKGNFQTHTHFDLFAGTSTGSILAVALAAGLSVSEMLKDYKTLSADVFSHGKWLDLFQEKFSRKPLKETLLDVLAPFGIDATTPLSALTKKVVIPTVRLDDPQTKRWSMVLLENITPAGKNHGIIDAILSSTAAPTYFSSYENCVDGGVAMNNPSLAAYSVAQIPLSLEKRGVQLLSLGTGYVPKDYPGNEDWGPAEWLSLLSKDSSQGAVPLLSLLMDVSQQIPTQICSLLLPNAFRRINFPLSKAISLDDASAIPTLIAKTETFLDHHSDRITATATWLTT
;
A
#
# COMPACT_ATOMS: atom_id res chain seq x y z
N LYS A 1 -15.06 8.77 -6.72
CA LYS A 1 -13.63 9.11 -6.50
C LYS A 1 -12.92 7.95 -5.83
N ILE A 2 -11.74 7.59 -6.32
CA ILE A 2 -10.94 6.46 -5.85
C ILE A 2 -9.62 6.98 -5.27
N ALA A 3 -9.24 6.53 -4.08
CA ALA A 3 -7.90 6.71 -3.52
C ALA A 3 -7.18 5.37 -3.45
N SER A 4 -5.96 5.31 -3.94
CA SER A 4 -5.12 4.11 -4.00
C SER A 4 -3.80 4.36 -3.30
N PHE A 5 -3.41 3.43 -2.42
CA PHE A 5 -2.24 3.55 -1.56
C PHE A 5 -1.31 2.37 -1.77
N ASP A 6 -0.07 2.65 -2.18
CA ASP A 6 0.95 1.63 -2.33
C ASP A 6 1.33 1.01 -0.97
N GLY A 7 1.83 -0.23 -1.00
CA GLY A 7 2.51 -0.84 0.14
C GLY A 7 3.92 -0.31 0.34
N GLY A 8 4.46 -0.47 1.55
CA GLY A 8 5.80 0.04 1.85
C GLY A 8 6.26 0.03 3.31
N GLY A 9 5.62 -0.74 4.20
CA GLY A 9 5.96 -0.78 5.62
C GLY A 9 5.81 0.59 6.29
N ILE A 10 6.77 0.98 7.14
CA ILE A 10 6.80 2.28 7.84
C ILE A 10 6.74 3.50 6.90
N ARG A 11 6.99 3.30 5.59
CA ARG A 11 6.91 4.37 4.59
C ARG A 11 5.48 4.81 4.27
N GLY A 12 4.45 4.15 4.81
CA GLY A 12 3.06 4.64 4.76
C GLY A 12 2.87 6.03 5.37
N VAL A 13 3.79 6.47 6.24
CA VAL A 13 3.81 7.87 6.74
C VAL A 13 3.94 8.90 5.62
N ILE A 14 4.61 8.55 4.50
CA ILE A 14 4.70 9.42 3.32
C ILE A 14 3.31 9.63 2.72
N THR A 15 2.56 8.55 2.51
CA THR A 15 1.18 8.60 2.01
C THR A 15 0.32 9.48 2.90
N LEU A 16 0.46 9.37 4.22
CA LEU A 16 -0.29 10.20 5.17
C LEU A 16 0.04 11.69 5.08
N LYS A 17 1.33 12.03 5.00
CA LYS A 17 1.76 13.43 4.85
C LYS A 17 1.35 14.02 3.49
N LEU A 18 1.32 13.22 2.43
CA LEU A 18 0.77 13.62 1.14
C LEU A 18 -0.74 13.90 1.22
N LEU A 19 -1.50 13.04 1.90
CA LEU A 19 -2.93 13.24 2.12
C LEU A 19 -3.20 14.49 2.97
N GLU A 20 -2.47 14.69 4.07
CA GLU A 20 -2.60 15.89 4.93
C GLU A 20 -2.43 17.18 4.13
N ALA A 21 -1.43 17.23 3.24
CA ALA A 21 -1.20 18.39 2.38
C ALA A 21 -2.31 18.59 1.33
N LEU A 22 -2.85 17.50 0.78
CA LEU A 22 -3.97 17.55 -0.17
C LEU A 22 -5.27 18.00 0.51
N GLU A 23 -5.56 17.51 1.71
CA GLU A 23 -6.71 17.94 2.52
C GLU A 23 -6.63 19.44 2.82
N ALA A 24 -5.46 19.92 3.25
CA ALA A 24 -5.26 21.34 3.57
C ALA A 24 -5.44 22.25 2.34
N LYS A 25 -4.92 21.86 1.17
CA LYS A 25 -5.02 22.66 -0.06
C LYS A 25 -6.38 22.54 -0.75
N GLY A 26 -7.06 21.41 -0.58
CA GLY A 26 -8.35 21.12 -1.23
C GLY A 26 -9.56 21.39 -0.34
N ASN A 27 -9.35 21.68 0.95
CA ASN A 27 -10.41 21.86 1.93
C ASN A 27 -11.43 20.70 1.94
N PHE A 28 -10.92 19.47 2.02
CA PHE A 28 -11.74 18.26 2.13
C PHE A 28 -11.16 17.32 3.20
N GLN A 29 -11.95 16.31 3.57
CA GLN A 29 -11.52 15.23 4.46
C GLN A 29 -11.51 13.91 3.67
N THR A 30 -10.37 13.23 3.64
CA THR A 30 -10.12 12.06 2.77
C THR A 30 -11.15 10.96 3.01
N HIS A 31 -11.43 10.63 4.27
CA HIS A 31 -12.37 9.57 4.67
C HIS A 31 -13.81 9.82 4.19
N THR A 32 -14.22 11.08 4.03
CA THR A 32 -15.56 11.42 3.50
C THR A 32 -15.56 11.66 1.99
N HIS A 33 -14.48 12.21 1.44
CA HIS A 33 -14.38 12.68 0.06
C HIS A 33 -14.27 11.58 -1.01
N PHE A 34 -13.68 10.44 -0.65
CA PHE A 34 -13.53 9.31 -1.57
C PHE A 34 -14.63 8.25 -1.34
N ASP A 35 -14.96 7.51 -2.39
CA ASP A 35 -15.98 6.46 -2.38
C ASP A 35 -15.36 5.06 -2.23
N LEU A 36 -14.14 4.90 -2.75
CA LEU A 36 -13.38 3.66 -2.75
C LEU A 36 -11.93 3.92 -2.34
N PHE A 37 -11.46 3.11 -1.40
CA PHE A 37 -10.08 3.09 -0.93
C PHE A 37 -9.43 1.75 -1.31
N ALA A 38 -8.32 1.81 -2.04
CA ALA A 38 -7.56 0.62 -2.38
C ALA A 38 -6.19 0.67 -1.73
N GLY A 39 -5.72 -0.45 -1.19
CA GLY A 39 -4.50 -0.47 -0.41
C GLY A 39 -3.83 -1.83 -0.40
N THR A 40 -2.52 -1.84 -0.62
CA THR A 40 -1.68 -3.04 -0.52
C THR A 40 -0.78 -2.94 0.71
N SER A 41 -0.60 -4.03 1.46
CA SER A 41 0.26 -4.05 2.65
C SER A 41 -0.11 -2.95 3.64
N THR A 42 0.82 -2.13 4.11
CA THR A 42 0.52 -0.92 4.90
C THR A 42 -0.57 -0.04 4.28
N GLY A 43 -0.63 0.08 2.95
CA GLY A 43 -1.69 0.79 2.26
C GLY A 43 -3.08 0.21 2.55
N SER A 44 -3.20 -1.10 2.80
CA SER A 44 -4.47 -1.74 3.21
C SER A 44 -4.93 -1.28 4.60
N ILE A 45 -4.00 -1.07 5.52
CA ILE A 45 -4.26 -0.49 6.85
C ILE A 45 -4.85 0.91 6.67
N LEU A 46 -4.19 1.75 5.86
CA LEU A 46 -4.65 3.12 5.59
C LEU A 46 -6.02 3.13 4.89
N ALA A 47 -6.22 2.25 3.91
CA ALA A 47 -7.47 2.14 3.15
C ALA A 47 -8.64 1.76 4.06
N VAL A 48 -8.48 0.75 4.92
CA VAL A 48 -9.52 0.33 5.86
C VAL A 48 -9.78 1.41 6.90
N ALA A 49 -8.74 2.01 7.47
CA ALA A 49 -8.90 3.05 8.49
C ALA A 49 -9.68 4.26 7.94
N LEU A 50 -9.31 4.76 6.75
CA LEU A 50 -10.06 5.83 6.08
C LEU A 50 -11.49 5.40 5.72
N ALA A 51 -11.68 4.15 5.28
CA ALA A 51 -13.01 3.63 4.98
C ALA A 51 -13.91 3.45 6.22
N ALA A 52 -13.30 3.20 7.38
CA ALA A 52 -13.97 3.12 8.68
C ALA A 52 -14.32 4.50 9.26
N GLY A 53 -13.68 5.56 8.77
CA GLY A 53 -13.96 6.93 9.15
C GLY A 53 -12.83 7.64 9.89
N LEU A 54 -11.66 7.03 10.04
CA LEU A 54 -10.51 7.70 10.65
C LEU A 54 -10.05 8.87 9.78
N SER A 55 -9.78 10.01 10.39
CA SER A 55 -9.15 11.15 9.74
C SER A 55 -7.65 10.92 9.52
N VAL A 56 -7.07 11.64 8.57
CA VAL A 56 -5.61 11.57 8.32
C VAL A 56 -4.81 12.00 9.55
N SER A 57 -5.31 12.99 10.30
CA SER A 57 -4.69 13.46 11.54
C SER A 57 -4.68 12.39 12.64
N GLU A 58 -5.78 11.66 12.84
CA GLU A 58 -5.84 10.55 13.80
C GLU A 58 -4.85 9.45 13.40
N MET A 59 -4.87 9.07 12.12
CA MET A 59 -3.94 8.08 11.61
C MET A 59 -2.48 8.53 11.78
N LEU A 60 -2.10 9.77 11.49
CA LEU A 60 -0.72 10.27 11.69
C LEU A 60 -0.27 10.20 13.16
N LYS A 61 -1.17 10.48 14.11
CA LYS A 61 -0.91 10.36 15.54
C LYS A 61 -0.64 8.91 15.92
N ASP A 62 -1.52 8.01 15.51
CA ASP A 62 -1.48 6.60 15.90
C ASP A 62 -0.43 5.81 15.11
N TYR A 63 -0.06 6.25 13.90
CA TYR A 63 0.88 5.55 13.04
C TYR A 63 2.29 5.49 13.64
N LYS A 64 2.70 6.50 14.42
CA LYS A 64 3.96 6.46 15.17
C LYS A 64 3.94 5.36 16.23
N THR A 65 2.86 5.27 17.00
CA THR A 65 2.65 4.23 18.00
C THR A 65 2.57 2.84 17.34
N LEU A 66 1.74 2.68 16.32
CA LEU A 66 1.60 1.45 15.53
C LEU A 66 2.95 0.99 14.97
N SER A 67 3.73 1.88 14.37
CA SER A 67 5.04 1.52 13.81
C SER A 67 6.04 1.08 14.88
N ALA A 68 6.02 1.70 16.06
CA ALA A 68 6.87 1.29 17.16
C ALA A 68 6.43 -0.07 17.71
N ASP A 69 5.14 -0.30 17.91
CA ASP A 69 4.64 -1.54 18.50
C ASP A 69 4.78 -2.74 17.55
N VAL A 70 4.53 -2.54 16.25
CA VAL A 70 4.65 -3.60 15.22
C VAL A 70 6.11 -3.98 14.97
N PHE A 71 7.05 -3.03 15.04
CA PHE A 71 8.46 -3.25 14.68
C PHE A 71 9.44 -3.23 15.87
N SER A 72 8.95 -3.17 17.12
CA SER A 72 9.79 -3.08 18.35
C SER A 72 10.51 -4.38 18.73
N HIS A 73 10.04 -5.55 18.28
CA HIS A 73 10.54 -6.86 18.76
C HIS A 73 10.89 -7.79 17.60
N GLY A 74 11.81 -7.36 16.73
CA GLY A 74 12.34 -8.22 15.67
C GLY A 74 13.22 -9.34 16.24
N LYS A 75 12.94 -10.61 15.90
CA LYS A 75 13.82 -11.75 16.25
C LYS A 75 14.99 -11.80 15.26
N TRP A 76 16.06 -11.05 15.51
CA TRP A 76 17.16 -10.86 14.54
C TRP A 76 18.11 -12.08 14.38
N LEU A 77 18.11 -13.06 15.29
CA LEU A 77 19.13 -14.12 15.33
C LEU A 77 18.77 -15.43 14.60
N ASP A 78 17.58 -15.57 14.01
CA ASP A 78 17.15 -16.87 13.46
C ASP A 78 16.75 -16.74 11.98
N LEU A 79 17.67 -17.11 11.07
CA LEU A 79 17.45 -17.13 9.61
C LEU A 79 16.35 -18.12 9.18
N PHE A 80 15.80 -18.90 10.12
CA PHE A 80 14.74 -19.89 9.90
C PHE A 80 13.35 -19.43 10.40
N GLN A 81 13.21 -18.20 10.92
CA GLN A 81 11.93 -17.67 11.43
C GLN A 81 11.57 -16.31 10.81
N GLU A 82 10.28 -15.96 10.84
CA GLU A 82 9.84 -14.61 10.46
C GLU A 82 10.46 -13.52 11.35
N LYS A 83 10.74 -12.36 10.74
CA LYS A 83 11.33 -11.23 11.46
C LYS A 83 10.42 -10.70 12.57
N PHE A 84 9.10 -10.70 12.37
CA PHE A 84 8.11 -10.14 13.29
C PHE A 84 6.91 -11.08 13.54
N SER A 85 6.46 -11.15 14.79
CA SER A 85 5.19 -11.80 15.13
C SER A 85 4.01 -10.97 14.62
N ARG A 86 2.93 -11.64 14.22
CA ARG A 86 1.70 -10.97 13.77
C ARG A 86 0.80 -10.50 14.90
N LYS A 87 1.00 -11.03 16.11
CA LYS A 87 0.16 -10.73 17.27
C LYS A 87 0.13 -9.22 17.60
N PRO A 88 1.27 -8.51 17.68
CA PRO A 88 1.27 -7.06 17.94
C PRO A 88 0.52 -6.26 16.88
N LEU A 89 0.69 -6.61 15.59
CA LEU A 89 -0.05 -5.98 14.50
C LEU A 89 -1.56 -6.20 14.65
N LYS A 90 -2.00 -7.43 14.91
CA LYS A 90 -3.42 -7.74 15.09
C LYS A 90 -4.03 -6.99 16.28
N GLU A 91 -3.35 -6.98 17.42
CA GLU A 91 -3.81 -6.29 18.64
C GLU A 91 -3.91 -4.79 18.41
N THR A 92 -2.88 -4.16 17.82
CA THR A 92 -2.91 -2.72 17.55
C THR A 92 -3.99 -2.34 16.54
N LEU A 93 -4.21 -3.16 15.49
CA LEU A 93 -5.29 -2.93 14.53
C LEU A 93 -6.67 -2.97 15.21
N LEU A 94 -6.88 -3.90 16.14
CA LEU A 94 -8.12 -3.98 16.91
C LEU A 94 -8.30 -2.76 17.79
N ASP A 95 -7.26 -2.32 18.49
CA ASP A 95 -7.34 -1.15 19.38
C ASP A 95 -7.64 0.14 18.61
N VAL A 96 -7.03 0.34 17.43
CA VAL A 96 -7.23 1.53 16.59
C VAL A 96 -8.61 1.54 15.94
N LEU A 97 -9.14 0.37 15.55
CA LEU A 97 -10.41 0.28 14.82
C LEU A 97 -11.62 0.06 15.74
N ALA A 98 -11.43 -0.37 16.99
CA ALA A 98 -12.51 -0.59 17.97
C ALA A 98 -13.40 0.65 18.20
N PRO A 99 -12.88 1.90 18.29
CA PRO A 99 -13.72 3.09 18.40
C PRO A 99 -14.67 3.30 17.23
N PHE A 100 -14.40 2.67 16.08
CA PHE A 100 -15.20 2.73 14.87
C PHE A 100 -16.12 1.51 14.71
N GLY A 101 -16.29 0.72 15.78
CA GLY A 101 -17.18 -0.43 15.82
C GLY A 101 -16.65 -1.65 15.05
N ILE A 102 -15.34 -1.73 14.83
CA ILE A 102 -14.68 -2.86 14.17
C ILE A 102 -14.00 -3.73 15.22
N ASP A 103 -14.38 -5.00 15.24
CA ASP A 103 -13.76 -6.05 16.03
C ASP A 103 -13.13 -7.14 15.16
N ALA A 104 -12.61 -8.20 15.80
CA ALA A 104 -11.92 -9.30 15.13
C ALA A 104 -12.81 -10.12 14.17
N THR A 105 -14.13 -10.01 14.28
CA THR A 105 -15.11 -10.76 13.48
C THR A 105 -15.84 -9.88 12.46
N THR A 106 -15.58 -8.58 12.48
CA THR A 106 -16.30 -7.62 11.65
C THR A 106 -15.94 -7.83 10.17
N PRO A 107 -16.93 -8.08 9.29
CA PRO A 107 -16.68 -8.34 7.89
C PRO A 107 -16.45 -7.04 7.10
N LEU A 108 -15.77 -7.13 5.95
CA LEU A 108 -15.54 -6.00 5.04
C LEU A 108 -16.85 -5.32 4.59
N SER A 109 -17.97 -6.07 4.56
CA SER A 109 -19.31 -5.53 4.28
C SER A 109 -19.84 -4.56 5.32
N ALA A 110 -19.28 -4.51 6.54
CA ALA A 110 -19.65 -3.54 7.56
C ALA A 110 -19.13 -2.12 7.23
N LEU A 111 -18.11 -2.00 6.38
CA LEU A 111 -17.58 -0.70 5.95
C LEU A 111 -18.58 -0.01 5.02
N THR A 112 -18.88 1.26 5.31
CA THR A 112 -19.79 2.08 4.48
C THR A 112 -19.13 2.48 3.16
N LYS A 113 -17.82 2.74 3.18
CA LYS A 113 -17.00 3.03 2.01
C LYS A 113 -16.50 1.74 1.35
N LYS A 114 -16.18 1.81 0.06
CA LYS A 114 -15.68 0.65 -0.68
C LYS A 114 -14.19 0.44 -0.44
N VAL A 115 -13.78 -0.82 -0.34
CA VAL A 115 -12.37 -1.18 -0.18
C VAL A 115 -11.93 -2.26 -1.15
N VAL A 116 -10.67 -2.19 -1.57
CA VAL A 116 -10.00 -3.20 -2.40
C VAL A 116 -8.59 -3.46 -1.85
N ILE A 117 -8.32 -4.69 -1.44
CA ILE A 117 -7.10 -5.09 -0.74
C ILE A 117 -6.47 -6.28 -1.48
N PRO A 118 -5.39 -6.07 -2.26
CA PRO A 118 -4.70 -7.16 -2.93
C PRO A 118 -3.93 -8.05 -1.95
N THR A 119 -3.92 -9.35 -2.23
CA THR A 119 -3.06 -10.36 -1.60
C THR A 119 -2.73 -11.46 -2.62
N VAL A 120 -1.73 -12.29 -2.35
CA VAL A 120 -1.40 -13.45 -3.19
C VAL A 120 -1.72 -14.73 -2.43
N ARG A 121 -2.62 -15.55 -2.95
CA ARG A 121 -2.92 -16.87 -2.42
C ARG A 121 -1.94 -17.90 -2.97
N LEU A 122 -1.41 -18.74 -2.08
CA LEU A 122 -0.40 -19.75 -2.38
C LEU A 122 -1.01 -21.12 -2.76
N ASP A 123 -2.30 -21.31 -2.52
CA ASP A 123 -3.01 -22.53 -2.81
C ASP A 123 -4.34 -22.27 -3.54
N ASP A 124 -4.39 -22.66 -4.80
CA ASP A 124 -5.64 -22.83 -5.53
C ASP A 124 -5.90 -24.33 -5.71
N PRO A 125 -6.90 -24.91 -5.03
CA PRO A 125 -7.20 -26.33 -5.16
C PRO A 125 -7.55 -26.76 -6.59
N GLN A 126 -8.14 -25.85 -7.39
CA GLN A 126 -8.59 -26.13 -8.75
C GLN A 126 -7.44 -25.94 -9.74
N THR A 127 -6.72 -24.82 -9.66
CA THR A 127 -5.71 -24.47 -10.67
C THR A 127 -4.29 -24.91 -10.31
N LYS A 128 -4.03 -25.21 -9.03
CA LYS A 128 -2.69 -25.49 -8.48
C LYS A 128 -1.68 -24.38 -8.79
N ARG A 129 -2.14 -23.13 -8.85
CA ARG A 129 -1.33 -21.94 -9.11
C ARG A 129 -1.41 -20.97 -7.96
N TRP A 130 -0.37 -20.16 -7.80
CA TRP A 130 -0.46 -18.93 -7.03
C TRP A 130 -1.32 -17.94 -7.80
N SER A 131 -2.20 -17.25 -7.09
CA SER A 131 -3.14 -16.32 -7.70
C SER A 131 -3.24 -15.04 -6.88
N MET A 132 -3.33 -13.92 -7.59
CA MET A 132 -3.69 -12.67 -6.98
C MET A 132 -5.17 -12.73 -6.59
N VAL A 133 -5.47 -12.40 -5.34
CA VAL A 133 -6.83 -12.30 -4.81
C VAL A 133 -7.06 -10.85 -4.40
N LEU A 134 -8.23 -10.33 -4.75
CA LEU A 134 -8.68 -9.00 -4.33
C LEU A 134 -9.74 -9.17 -3.25
N LEU A 135 -9.41 -8.82 -2.02
CA LEU A 135 -10.34 -8.81 -0.89
C LEU A 135 -11.07 -7.46 -0.88
N GLU A 136 -12.40 -7.47 -0.96
CA GLU A 136 -13.18 -6.28 -1.30
C GLU A 136 -14.64 -6.38 -0.79
N ASN A 137 -15.39 -5.27 -0.72
CA ASN A 137 -16.79 -5.25 -0.23
C ASN A 137 -17.82 -4.74 -1.25
N ILE A 138 -17.50 -4.94 -2.52
CA ILE A 138 -18.21 -4.48 -3.72
C ILE A 138 -18.99 -5.65 -4.33
N THR A 139 -18.34 -6.79 -4.56
CA THR A 139 -18.97 -7.99 -5.14
C THR A 139 -19.65 -8.86 -4.07
N PRO A 140 -20.59 -9.76 -4.46
CA PRO A 140 -21.17 -10.72 -3.52
C PRO A 140 -20.12 -11.64 -2.86
N ALA A 141 -19.04 -11.98 -3.56
CA ALA A 141 -18.01 -12.89 -3.06
C ALA A 141 -17.12 -12.25 -2.00
N GLY A 142 -16.73 -10.98 -2.15
CA GLY A 142 -15.79 -10.34 -1.24
C GLY A 142 -16.38 -9.90 0.11
N LYS A 143 -17.70 -9.71 0.19
CA LYS A 143 -18.39 -9.11 1.36
C LYS A 143 -18.18 -9.82 2.70
N ASN A 144 -17.84 -11.10 2.70
CA ASN A 144 -17.80 -11.95 3.90
C ASN A 144 -16.41 -12.13 4.51
N HIS A 145 -15.35 -11.57 3.90
CA HIS A 145 -14.02 -11.62 4.51
C HIS A 145 -13.94 -10.70 5.73
N GLY A 146 -13.26 -11.13 6.78
CA GLY A 146 -12.98 -10.29 7.96
C GLY A 146 -12.09 -9.11 7.62
N ILE A 147 -12.36 -7.94 8.20
CA ILE A 147 -11.55 -6.73 8.00
C ILE A 147 -10.09 -6.97 8.43
N ILE A 148 -9.92 -7.51 9.63
CA ILE A 148 -8.59 -7.79 10.20
C ILE A 148 -7.87 -8.85 9.37
N ASP A 149 -8.56 -9.91 8.97
CA ASP A 149 -7.99 -10.99 8.15
C ASP A 149 -7.53 -10.50 6.78
N ALA A 150 -8.27 -9.58 6.17
CA ALA A 150 -7.90 -8.98 4.89
C ALA A 150 -6.61 -8.15 5.00
N ILE A 151 -6.48 -7.35 6.06
CA ILE A 151 -5.25 -6.58 6.34
C ILE A 151 -4.08 -7.53 6.61
N LEU A 152 -4.26 -8.53 7.47
CA LEU A 152 -3.21 -9.48 7.84
C LEU A 152 -2.74 -10.32 6.64
N SER A 153 -3.64 -10.65 5.71
CA SER A 153 -3.28 -11.31 4.44
C SER A 153 -2.44 -10.39 3.55
N SER A 154 -2.86 -9.14 3.39
CA SER A 154 -2.17 -8.17 2.54
C SER A 154 -0.84 -7.68 3.11
N THR A 155 -0.62 -7.77 4.43
CA THR A 155 0.60 -7.34 5.13
C THR A 155 1.59 -8.48 5.41
N ALA A 156 1.25 -9.72 5.05
CA ALA A 156 2.08 -10.91 5.28
C ALA A 156 3.31 -10.96 4.34
N ALA A 157 4.20 -9.96 4.45
CA ALA A 157 5.34 -9.79 3.57
C ALA A 157 6.33 -10.94 3.78
N PRO A 158 6.65 -11.73 2.74
CA PRO A 158 7.63 -12.80 2.85
C PRO A 158 8.93 -12.29 3.46
N THR A 159 9.58 -13.09 4.32
CA THR A 159 10.76 -12.76 5.15
C THR A 159 10.49 -11.84 6.36
N TYR A 160 9.46 -11.00 6.34
CA TYR A 160 9.09 -10.15 7.48
C TYR A 160 8.04 -10.81 8.38
N PHE A 161 6.99 -11.37 7.77
CA PHE A 161 5.89 -12.03 8.44
C PHE A 161 5.63 -13.39 7.79
N SER A 162 5.18 -14.36 8.58
CA SER A 162 4.68 -15.63 8.06
C SER A 162 3.37 -15.41 7.25
N SER A 163 3.02 -16.34 6.33
CA SER A 163 1.80 -16.27 5.49
C SER A 163 0.51 -16.38 6.30
N TYR A 164 -0.55 -15.62 5.98
CA TYR A 164 -1.85 -15.64 6.69
C TYR A 164 -2.93 -16.29 5.84
N GLU A 165 -3.62 -17.32 6.36
CA GLU A 165 -4.64 -18.06 5.61
C GLU A 165 -4.17 -18.46 4.20
N ASN A 166 -2.94 -19.00 4.12
CA ASN A 166 -2.25 -19.35 2.87
C ASN A 166 -2.09 -18.20 1.87
N CYS A 167 -2.16 -16.97 2.36
CA CYS A 167 -1.94 -15.75 1.59
C CYS A 167 -0.66 -15.04 2.06
N VAL A 168 -0.02 -14.32 1.14
CA VAL A 168 1.13 -13.44 1.37
C VAL A 168 0.84 -12.03 0.87
N ASP A 169 1.71 -11.10 1.23
CA ASP A 169 1.56 -9.68 0.91
C ASP A 169 1.26 -9.42 -0.57
N GLY A 170 0.28 -8.55 -0.81
CA GLY A 170 -0.13 -8.17 -2.16
C GLY A 170 1.00 -7.51 -2.96
N GLY A 171 2.00 -6.92 -2.29
CA GLY A 171 3.15 -6.27 -2.88
C GLY A 171 4.04 -7.19 -3.71
N VAL A 172 3.92 -8.51 -3.51
CA VAL A 172 4.57 -9.51 -4.37
C VAL A 172 4.03 -9.48 -5.81
N ALA A 173 2.76 -9.11 -6.00
CA ALA A 173 2.10 -9.08 -7.30
C ALA A 173 1.66 -7.67 -7.74
N MET A 174 1.09 -6.89 -6.83
CA MET A 174 0.41 -5.62 -7.09
C MET A 174 0.65 -4.65 -5.93
N ASN A 175 1.89 -4.13 -5.80
CA ASN A 175 2.21 -3.15 -4.76
C ASN A 175 1.43 -1.83 -4.93
N ASN A 176 1.15 -1.44 -6.17
CA ASN A 176 0.30 -0.30 -6.52
C ASN A 176 -1.10 -0.81 -6.90
N PRO A 177 -2.13 -0.67 -6.03
CA PRO A 177 -3.44 -1.27 -6.28
C PRO A 177 -4.33 -0.46 -7.24
N SER A 178 -3.80 0.56 -7.94
CA SER A 178 -4.61 1.46 -8.79
C SER A 178 -5.40 0.71 -9.86
N LEU A 179 -4.76 -0.24 -10.54
CA LEU A 179 -5.40 -1.00 -11.62
C LEU A 179 -6.47 -1.96 -11.06
N ALA A 180 -6.21 -2.57 -9.90
CA ALA A 180 -7.20 -3.39 -9.20
C ALA A 180 -8.41 -2.55 -8.76
N ALA A 181 -8.16 -1.38 -8.17
CA ALA A 181 -9.19 -0.44 -7.75
C ALA A 181 -10.09 -0.02 -8.90
N TYR A 182 -9.48 0.38 -10.03
CA TYR A 182 -10.22 0.72 -11.24
C TYR A 182 -11.05 -0.48 -11.75
N SER A 183 -10.43 -1.66 -11.86
CA SER A 183 -11.10 -2.85 -12.40
C SER A 183 -12.32 -3.27 -11.57
N VAL A 184 -12.18 -3.29 -10.23
CA VAL A 184 -13.27 -3.68 -9.32
C VAL A 184 -14.35 -2.59 -9.27
N ALA A 185 -13.99 -1.31 -9.35
CA ALA A 185 -14.96 -0.21 -9.39
C ALA A 185 -15.92 -0.31 -10.59
N GLN A 186 -15.48 -0.93 -11.69
CA GLN A 186 -16.30 -1.14 -12.88
C GLN A 186 -17.28 -2.32 -12.73
N ILE A 187 -17.11 -3.25 -11.78
CA ILE A 187 -17.96 -4.46 -11.69
C ILE A 187 -19.45 -4.15 -11.43
N PRO A 188 -19.82 -3.28 -10.47
CA PRO A 188 -21.23 -2.96 -10.21
C PRO A 188 -21.87 -2.06 -11.27
N LEU A 189 -21.07 -1.54 -12.20
CA LEU A 189 -21.49 -0.54 -13.18
C LEU A 189 -21.50 -1.20 -14.55
N SER A 190 -22.58 -1.01 -15.31
CA SER A 190 -22.47 -1.17 -16.76
C SER A 190 -21.40 -0.18 -17.24
N LEU A 191 -20.54 -0.61 -18.17
CA LEU A 191 -19.36 0.11 -18.67
C LEU A 191 -19.62 1.57 -19.12
N GLU A 192 -20.88 1.99 -19.21
CA GLU A 192 -21.27 3.26 -19.83
C GLU A 192 -21.45 4.47 -18.90
N LYS A 193 -21.56 4.38 -17.57
CA LYS A 193 -22.00 5.57 -16.80
C LYS A 193 -21.36 5.72 -15.41
N ARG A 194 -20.17 6.32 -15.36
CA ARG A 194 -19.73 7.36 -14.39
C ARG A 194 -18.28 7.80 -14.65
N GLY A 195 -17.99 9.08 -14.42
CA GLY A 195 -16.62 9.59 -14.42
C GLY A 195 -15.83 9.02 -13.24
N VAL A 196 -14.71 8.36 -13.53
CA VAL A 196 -13.74 7.95 -12.51
C VAL A 196 -12.74 9.09 -12.31
N GLN A 197 -12.37 9.35 -11.06
CA GLN A 197 -11.19 10.12 -10.69
C GLN A 197 -10.41 9.25 -9.71
N LEU A 198 -9.18 8.90 -10.07
CA LEU A 198 -8.32 7.99 -9.33
C LEU A 198 -7.04 8.73 -8.91
N LEU A 199 -6.87 8.90 -7.61
CA LEU A 199 -5.63 9.34 -6.99
C LEU A 199 -4.83 8.12 -6.54
N SER A 200 -3.56 8.05 -6.94
CA SER A 200 -2.64 7.01 -6.49
C SER A 200 -1.44 7.62 -5.78
N LEU A 201 -1.20 7.21 -4.54
CA LEU A 201 -0.15 7.72 -3.65
C LEU A 201 0.86 6.64 -3.30
N GLY A 202 2.14 7.03 -3.33
CA GLY A 202 3.27 6.11 -3.19
C GLY A 202 4.01 6.33 -1.91
N THR A 203 4.76 5.30 -1.52
CA THR A 203 5.61 5.31 -0.33
C THR A 203 7.07 5.64 -0.67
N GLY A 204 7.30 6.39 -1.74
CA GLY A 204 8.63 6.69 -2.28
C GLY A 204 9.29 5.48 -2.95
N TYR A 205 10.24 5.75 -3.84
CA TYR A 205 11.05 4.73 -4.50
C TYR A 205 12.53 5.11 -4.44
N VAL A 206 13.42 4.13 -4.48
CA VAL A 206 14.86 4.40 -4.55
C VAL A 206 15.26 4.28 -6.01
N PRO A 207 15.76 5.34 -6.66
CA PRO A 207 16.28 5.22 -8.02
C PRO A 207 17.38 4.16 -8.06
N LYS A 208 17.19 3.15 -8.92
CA LYS A 208 18.21 2.13 -9.20
C LYS A 208 18.64 2.31 -10.64
N ASP A 209 19.85 2.79 -10.82
CA ASP A 209 20.49 2.84 -12.13
C ASP A 209 21.55 1.74 -12.17
N TYR A 210 21.29 0.70 -12.96
CA TYR A 210 22.28 -0.33 -13.20
C TYR A 210 23.09 0.11 -14.42
N PRO A 211 24.41 0.34 -14.28
CA PRO A 211 25.22 0.77 -15.40
C PRO A 211 25.08 -0.23 -16.54
N GLY A 212 24.81 0.30 -17.75
CA GLY A 212 24.48 -0.43 -18.97
C GLY A 212 25.63 -1.31 -19.47
N ASN A 213 25.94 -2.36 -18.73
CA ASN A 213 26.64 -3.52 -19.26
C ASN A 213 25.58 -4.47 -19.81
N GLU A 214 25.66 -4.79 -21.09
CA GLU A 214 24.75 -5.73 -21.74
C GLU A 214 25.04 -7.20 -21.34
N ASP A 215 26.16 -7.46 -20.65
CA ASP A 215 26.63 -8.80 -20.27
C ASP A 215 26.10 -9.31 -18.91
N TRP A 216 24.83 -9.06 -18.57
CA TRP A 216 24.26 -9.59 -17.32
C TRP A 216 23.93 -11.09 -17.43
N GLY A 217 24.71 -11.92 -16.74
CA GLY A 217 24.47 -13.35 -16.60
C GLY A 217 23.74 -13.73 -15.30
N PRO A 218 23.52 -15.04 -15.08
CA PRO A 218 22.91 -15.53 -13.84
C PRO A 218 23.65 -15.11 -12.56
N ALA A 219 24.98 -14.96 -12.64
CA ALA A 219 25.80 -14.55 -11.51
C ALA A 219 25.45 -13.13 -11.04
N GLU A 220 25.26 -12.19 -11.97
CA GLU A 220 24.87 -10.81 -11.70
C GLU A 220 23.42 -10.76 -11.18
N TRP A 221 22.49 -11.44 -11.86
CA TRP A 221 21.06 -11.44 -11.50
C TRP A 221 20.76 -12.05 -10.13
N LEU A 222 21.54 -13.04 -9.71
CA LEU A 222 21.39 -13.76 -8.43
C LEU A 222 22.41 -13.34 -7.37
N SER A 223 23.25 -12.33 -7.65
CA SER A 223 24.30 -11.90 -6.73
C SER A 223 23.72 -11.29 -5.45
N LEU A 224 23.89 -12.01 -4.35
CA LEU A 224 23.69 -11.51 -2.99
C LEU A 224 24.78 -10.51 -2.56
N LEU A 225 25.89 -10.45 -3.31
CA LEU A 225 27.05 -9.60 -3.06
C LEU A 225 27.01 -8.27 -3.82
N SER A 226 25.95 -8.02 -4.60
CA SER A 226 25.77 -6.74 -5.28
C SER A 226 25.71 -5.59 -4.25
N LYS A 227 26.29 -4.43 -4.59
CA LYS A 227 26.41 -3.24 -3.72
C LYS A 227 25.08 -2.71 -3.17
N ASP A 228 23.95 -3.21 -3.67
CA ASP A 228 22.60 -2.83 -3.28
C ASP A 228 21.99 -3.73 -2.18
N SER A 229 22.81 -4.61 -1.58
CA SER A 229 22.46 -5.45 -0.42
C SER A 229 22.00 -4.69 0.83
N SER A 230 22.01 -3.34 0.80
CA SER A 230 21.34 -2.50 1.79
C SER A 230 19.82 -2.75 1.91
N GLN A 231 19.19 -3.41 0.93
CA GLN A 231 17.79 -3.87 0.99
C GLN A 231 17.62 -5.40 0.99
N GLY A 232 18.71 -6.18 1.04
CA GLY A 232 18.66 -7.65 1.20
C GLY A 232 18.04 -8.45 0.04
N ALA A 233 17.76 -7.84 -1.12
CA ALA A 233 17.16 -8.51 -2.27
C ALA A 233 18.15 -8.65 -3.44
N VAL A 234 18.12 -9.79 -4.12
CA VAL A 234 18.86 -9.99 -5.38
C VAL A 234 18.36 -9.05 -6.48
N PRO A 235 19.19 -8.65 -7.46
CA PRO A 235 18.79 -7.74 -8.53
C PRO A 235 17.52 -8.17 -9.30
N LEU A 236 17.34 -9.48 -9.55
CA LEU A 236 16.15 -9.99 -10.22
C LEU A 236 14.87 -9.71 -9.43
N LEU A 237 14.88 -9.96 -8.12
CA LEU A 237 13.73 -9.67 -7.26
C LEU A 237 13.46 -8.17 -7.20
N SER A 238 14.51 -7.36 -7.08
CA SER A 238 14.40 -5.89 -7.12
C SER A 238 13.75 -5.39 -8.41
N LEU A 239 14.15 -5.93 -9.57
CA LEU A 239 13.57 -5.60 -10.87
C LEU A 239 12.07 -5.93 -10.90
N LEU A 240 11.71 -7.17 -10.52
CA LEU A 240 10.31 -7.62 -10.55
C LEU A 240 9.43 -6.76 -9.64
N MET A 241 9.91 -6.40 -8.44
CA MET A 241 9.18 -5.54 -7.51
C MET A 241 9.09 -4.09 -7.98
N ASP A 242 10.13 -3.54 -8.60
CA ASP A 242 10.10 -2.16 -9.11
C ASP A 242 9.16 -2.03 -10.31
N VAL A 243 9.29 -2.92 -11.29
CA VAL A 243 8.46 -2.91 -12.51
C VAL A 243 7.00 -3.17 -12.17
N SER A 244 6.69 -4.08 -11.23
CA SER A 244 5.31 -4.36 -10.83
C SER A 244 4.61 -3.13 -10.21
N GLN A 245 5.36 -2.22 -9.58
CA GLN A 245 4.81 -0.95 -9.06
C GLN A 245 4.52 0.06 -10.18
N GLN A 246 5.27 0.02 -11.29
CA GLN A 246 5.13 0.95 -12.41
C GLN A 246 4.00 0.56 -13.38
N ILE A 247 3.79 -0.73 -13.62
CA ILE A 247 2.78 -1.24 -14.58
C ILE A 247 1.39 -0.63 -14.34
N PRO A 248 0.82 -0.64 -13.11
CA PRO A 248 -0.49 -0.04 -12.86
C PRO A 248 -0.54 1.46 -13.18
N THR A 249 0.55 2.19 -12.94
CA THR A 249 0.64 3.62 -13.25
C THR A 249 0.55 3.86 -14.75
N GLN A 250 1.29 3.09 -15.54
CA GLN A 250 1.29 3.21 -17.01
C GLN A 250 -0.08 2.86 -17.58
N ILE A 251 -0.65 1.71 -17.18
CA ILE A 251 -1.95 1.25 -17.67
C ILE A 251 -3.06 2.23 -17.26
N CYS A 252 -3.13 2.65 -16.00
CA CYS A 252 -4.15 3.60 -15.56
C CYS A 252 -4.02 4.95 -16.27
N SER A 253 -2.81 5.42 -16.58
CA SER A 253 -2.62 6.68 -17.34
C SER A 253 -3.19 6.58 -18.76
N LEU A 254 -3.08 5.41 -19.40
CA LEU A 254 -3.65 5.16 -20.72
C LEU A 254 -5.19 5.04 -20.68
N LEU A 255 -5.71 4.35 -19.67
CA LEU A 255 -7.16 4.13 -19.51
C LEU A 255 -7.90 5.39 -19.01
N LEU A 256 -7.22 6.26 -18.27
CA LEU A 256 -7.80 7.41 -17.56
C LEU A 256 -6.98 8.70 -17.77
N PRO A 257 -6.80 9.19 -19.02
CA PRO A 257 -5.84 10.25 -19.34
C PRO A 257 -6.05 11.56 -18.57
N ASN A 258 -7.30 11.91 -18.25
CA ASN A 258 -7.65 13.12 -17.47
C ASN A 258 -8.19 12.80 -16.07
N ALA A 259 -8.21 11.50 -15.73
CA ALA A 259 -8.93 10.92 -14.62
C ALA A 259 -8.02 10.17 -13.65
N PHE A 260 -6.71 10.11 -13.92
CA PHE A 260 -5.72 9.46 -13.07
C PHE A 260 -4.59 10.44 -12.71
N ARG A 261 -4.25 10.52 -11.43
CA ARG A 261 -3.06 11.24 -10.95
C ARG A 261 -2.26 10.39 -9.98
N ARG A 262 -0.97 10.27 -10.26
CA ARG A 262 0.03 9.61 -9.40
C ARG A 262 0.88 10.64 -8.68
N ILE A 263 1.07 10.48 -7.38
CA ILE A 263 2.09 11.20 -6.60
C ILE A 263 3.01 10.19 -5.91
N ASN A 264 4.25 10.14 -6.39
CA ASN A 264 5.35 9.36 -5.83
C ASN A 264 6.66 10.12 -6.10
N PHE A 265 7.69 9.92 -5.29
CA PHE A 265 8.95 10.64 -5.42
C PHE A 265 10.17 9.81 -5.01
N PRO A 266 11.37 10.14 -5.54
CA PRO A 266 12.58 9.40 -5.23
C PRO A 266 13.08 9.67 -3.81
N LEU A 267 13.50 8.63 -3.11
CA LEU A 267 14.21 8.68 -1.84
C LEU A 267 15.71 8.70 -2.10
N SER A 268 16.45 9.52 -1.34
CA SER A 268 17.91 9.67 -1.52
C SER A 268 18.72 8.45 -1.07
N LYS A 269 18.11 7.55 -0.29
CA LYS A 269 18.74 6.31 0.20
C LYS A 269 17.68 5.25 0.41
N ALA A 270 18.11 3.98 0.36
CA ALA A 270 17.33 2.87 0.83
C ALA A 270 16.93 3.06 2.30
N ILE A 271 15.65 2.89 2.59
CA ILE A 271 15.09 2.88 3.94
C ILE A 271 14.35 1.57 4.09
N SER A 272 14.72 0.78 5.11
CA SER A 272 14.11 -0.51 5.37
C SER A 272 12.62 -0.34 5.69
N LEU A 273 11.81 -1.35 5.34
CA LEU A 273 10.35 -1.30 5.52
C LEU A 273 9.93 -1.33 6.99
N ASP A 274 10.84 -1.72 7.89
CA ASP A 274 10.62 -1.91 9.31
C ASP A 274 11.47 -0.97 10.19
N ASP A 275 12.23 -0.05 9.59
CA ASP A 275 13.04 0.92 10.34
C ASP A 275 12.17 2.09 10.83
N ALA A 276 11.48 1.87 11.96
CA ALA A 276 10.64 2.90 12.58
C ALA A 276 11.43 4.17 12.96
N SER A 277 12.75 4.07 13.18
CA SER A 277 13.61 5.22 13.47
C SER A 277 13.75 6.18 12.28
N ALA A 278 13.48 5.71 11.06
CA ALA A 278 13.53 6.52 9.85
C ALA A 278 12.29 7.42 9.64
N ILE A 279 11.21 7.24 10.41
CA ILE A 279 9.96 7.99 10.25
C ILE A 279 10.15 9.53 10.26
N PRO A 280 10.91 10.15 11.19
CA PRO A 280 11.17 11.58 11.15
C PRO A 280 11.88 12.02 9.85
N THR A 281 12.80 11.20 9.33
CA THR A 281 13.48 11.47 8.06
C THR A 281 12.52 11.40 6.88
N LEU A 282 11.60 10.44 6.88
CA LEU A 282 10.58 10.30 5.84
C LEU A 282 9.60 11.48 5.83
N ILE A 283 9.19 11.95 7.01
CA ILE A 283 8.37 13.15 7.15
C ILE A 283 9.11 14.36 6.56
N ALA A 284 10.34 14.63 6.99
CA ALA A 284 11.12 15.78 6.52
C ALA A 284 11.35 15.75 5.00
N LYS A 285 11.59 14.56 4.43
CA LYS A 285 11.71 14.39 2.97
C LYS A 285 10.40 14.65 2.24
N THR A 286 9.28 14.21 2.81
CA THR A 286 7.96 14.45 2.23
C THR A 286 7.62 15.94 2.27
N GLU A 287 7.93 16.62 3.37
CA GLU A 287 7.75 18.08 3.49
C GLU A 287 8.59 18.84 2.47
N THR A 288 9.87 18.48 2.33
CA THR A 288 10.74 19.05 1.28
C THR A 288 10.17 18.84 -0.13
N PHE A 289 9.61 17.66 -0.41
CA PHE A 289 8.95 17.38 -1.70
C PHE A 289 7.69 18.25 -1.88
N LEU A 290 6.86 18.37 -0.85
CA LEU A 290 5.64 19.18 -0.87
C LEU A 290 5.96 20.66 -1.12
N ASP A 291 7.02 21.19 -0.52
CA ASP A 291 7.48 22.57 -0.71
C ASP A 291 7.93 22.82 -2.14
N HIS A 292 8.80 21.95 -2.69
CA HIS A 292 9.30 22.07 -4.06
C HIS A 292 8.23 21.85 -5.14
N HIS A 293 7.14 21.16 -4.80
CA HIS A 293 6.07 20.83 -5.75
C HIS A 293 4.70 21.40 -5.34
N SER A 294 4.70 22.48 -4.56
CA SER A 294 3.48 23.07 -3.97
C SER A 294 2.39 23.34 -5.02
N ASP A 295 2.76 23.85 -6.20
CA ASP A 295 1.82 24.10 -7.31
C ASP A 295 1.16 22.82 -7.84
N ARG A 296 1.95 21.75 -8.01
CA ARG A 296 1.44 20.44 -8.45
C ARG A 296 0.48 19.84 -7.41
N ILE A 297 0.79 20.00 -6.13
CA ILE A 297 -0.08 19.53 -5.05
C ILE A 297 -1.37 20.34 -5.02
N THR A 298 -1.30 21.68 -5.12
CA THR A 298 -2.48 22.55 -5.22
C THR A 298 -3.34 22.16 -6.41
N ALA A 299 -2.75 22.03 -7.60
CA ALA A 299 -3.48 21.63 -8.81
C ALA A 299 -4.12 20.24 -8.67
N THR A 300 -3.54 19.33 -7.88
CA THR A 300 -4.11 18.00 -7.61
C THR A 300 -5.26 18.08 -6.61
N ALA A 301 -5.11 18.89 -5.56
CA ALA A 301 -6.17 19.15 -4.61
C ALA A 301 -7.40 19.80 -5.30
N THR A 302 -7.19 20.81 -6.14
CA THR A 302 -8.27 21.43 -6.93
C THR A 302 -8.96 20.42 -7.85
N TRP A 303 -8.18 19.60 -8.57
CA TRP A 303 -8.74 18.54 -9.43
C TRP A 303 -9.56 17.50 -8.67
N LEU A 304 -9.24 17.23 -7.40
CA LEU A 304 -10.05 16.34 -6.57
C LEU A 304 -11.39 16.96 -6.16
N THR A 305 -11.47 18.29 -6.12
CA THR A 305 -12.69 19.02 -5.72
C THR A 305 -13.63 19.33 -6.87
N THR A 306 -13.14 19.29 -8.12
CA THR A 306 -13.98 19.31 -9.34
C THR A 306 -14.66 17.97 -9.55
#